data_AF-A0A0C3BGZ1-F1
#
_entry.id   AF-A0A0C3BGZ1-F1
#
_cell.length_a   1.000
_cell.length_b   1.000
_cell.length_c   1.000
_cell.angle_alpha   90.00
_cell.angle_beta   90.00
_cell.angle_gamma   90.00
#
_symmetry.space_group_name_H-M   'P 1'
#
loop_
_entity.id
_entity.type
_entity.pdbx_description
1 polymer ?
#
loop_
_entity_poly.entity_id
_entity_poly.type
_entity_poly.pdbx_seq_one_letter_code
_entity_poly.pdbx_strand_id
1 'polypeptide(L)'
;MQANDGLKAGWVLEGEQPLKKKGPGRGLHQSDVICSTVGWLLEASQTLKYGKNYDGYWTGELFIKQLVEKIIPAFENAHSLGYQALIMVDNSQGHSAYPVDALHVSEMNLRPGGKQCCLCNGWFIHDGQRVTQPMIFSPDHPKFPDAPKRIKQVLEERGLWQVGMHLECAKPKCLVDATSCFAKCVLGLQPDFTEQKSLVQEVIEAVGHMCIFLSKFYYNLLKALASVDVKTIWQWEHQMIQWMDAYREGKGIAPSQSL
;
A
#
# COMPACT_ATOMS: atom_id res chain seq x y z
N MET A 1 -1.89 17.70 -26.57
CA MET A 1 -2.68 16.50 -26.92
C MET A 1 -2.88 15.67 -25.67
N GLN A 2 -4.11 15.44 -25.23
CA GLN A 2 -4.42 14.45 -24.19
C GLN A 2 -3.99 13.04 -24.68
N ALA A 3 -3.87 12.07 -23.76
CA ALA A 3 -3.49 10.69 -24.13
C ALA A 3 -4.40 10.08 -25.21
N ASN A 4 -5.64 10.57 -25.31
CA ASN A 4 -6.66 10.13 -26.27
C ASN A 4 -6.95 11.16 -27.39
N ASP A 5 -6.25 12.30 -27.44
CA ASP A 5 -6.41 13.32 -28.50
C ASP A 5 -5.41 13.15 -29.65
N GLY A 6 -4.60 12.10 -29.62
CA GLY A 6 -3.67 11.81 -30.71
C GLY A 6 -4.41 11.33 -31.95
N LEU A 7 -3.79 11.49 -33.13
CA LEU A 7 -4.29 10.88 -34.37
C LEU A 7 -4.59 9.39 -34.13
N LYS A 8 -5.83 8.97 -34.47
CA LYS A 8 -6.36 7.61 -34.25
C LYS A 8 -5.61 6.54 -35.07
N ALA A 9 -4.94 6.96 -36.14
CA ALA A 9 -4.07 6.14 -36.97
C ALA A 9 -2.81 6.94 -37.32
N GLY A 10 -1.70 6.24 -37.49
CA GLY A 10 -0.43 6.80 -37.95
C GLY A 10 0.36 5.72 -38.66
N TRP A 11 1.16 6.11 -39.64
CA TRP A 11 2.04 5.19 -40.34
C TRP A 11 3.28 4.92 -39.49
N VAL A 12 3.57 3.65 -39.24
CA VAL A 12 4.79 3.19 -38.57
C VAL A 12 5.42 2.07 -39.37
N LEU A 13 6.74 1.96 -39.25
CA LEU A 13 7.50 0.88 -39.87
C LEU A 13 7.14 -0.46 -39.22
N GLU A 14 7.23 -1.54 -39.99
CA GLU A 14 6.95 -2.89 -39.50
C GLU A 14 7.87 -3.23 -38.32
N GLY A 15 7.26 -3.59 -37.18
CA GLY A 15 7.98 -3.86 -35.93
C GLY A 15 8.13 -2.66 -34.99
N GLU A 16 7.73 -1.45 -35.38
CA GLU A 16 7.78 -0.26 -34.52
C GLU A 16 6.42 0.09 -33.90
N GLN A 17 6.45 0.50 -32.62
CA GLN A 17 5.29 1.08 -31.94
C GLN A 17 5.58 2.54 -31.61
N PRO A 18 4.76 3.50 -32.09
CA PRO A 18 5.00 4.90 -31.85
C PRO A 18 4.68 5.22 -30.39
N LEU A 19 5.71 5.44 -29.57
CA LEU A 19 5.55 5.86 -28.18
C LEU A 19 5.06 7.30 -28.13
N LYS A 20 3.77 7.50 -27.86
CA LYS A 20 3.19 8.83 -27.65
C LYS A 20 3.54 9.32 -26.25
N LYS A 21 4.10 10.54 -26.16
CA LYS A 21 4.26 11.21 -24.87
C LYS A 21 2.88 11.37 -24.23
N LYS A 22 2.73 10.94 -22.97
CA LYS A 22 1.53 11.16 -22.19
C LYS A 22 1.30 12.68 -22.08
N GLY A 23 0.17 13.15 -22.61
CA GLY A 23 -0.21 14.55 -22.49
C GLY A 23 -0.55 14.95 -21.06
N PRO A 24 -0.74 16.26 -20.78
CA PRO A 24 -1.26 16.77 -19.50
C PRO A 24 -2.75 16.42 -19.27
N GLY A 25 -3.27 15.42 -19.99
CA GLY A 25 -4.68 15.10 -20.05
C GLY A 25 -5.23 14.50 -18.77
N ARG A 26 -6.55 14.61 -18.66
CA ARG A 26 -7.39 13.97 -17.64
C ARG A 26 -7.18 12.45 -17.70
N GLY A 27 -7.07 11.81 -16.54
CA GLY A 27 -7.15 10.36 -16.47
C GLY A 27 -8.12 9.93 -15.38
N LEU A 28 -8.70 8.76 -15.59
CA LEU A 28 -9.52 8.08 -14.62
C LEU A 28 -8.66 7.01 -13.96
N HIS A 29 -8.69 6.95 -12.64
CA HIS A 29 -8.28 5.78 -11.89
C HIS A 29 -9.53 4.98 -11.55
N GLN A 30 -9.50 3.70 -11.86
CA GLN A 30 -10.56 2.75 -11.54
C GLN A 30 -9.96 1.66 -10.66
N SER A 31 -10.55 1.45 -9.50
CA SER A 31 -10.22 0.37 -8.58
C SER A 31 -11.43 -0.57 -8.51
N ASP A 32 -11.28 -1.76 -9.09
CA ASP A 32 -12.30 -2.80 -9.12
C ASP A 32 -11.85 -4.03 -8.33
N VAL A 33 -12.82 -4.78 -7.81
CA VAL A 33 -12.56 -6.02 -7.07
C VAL A 33 -13.26 -7.18 -7.76
N ILE A 34 -12.50 -8.24 -8.01
CA ILE A 34 -13.01 -9.49 -8.56
C ILE A 34 -13.00 -10.53 -7.45
N CYS A 35 -14.16 -11.13 -7.21
CA CYS A 35 -14.33 -12.27 -6.32
C CYS A 35 -14.41 -13.55 -7.16
N SER A 36 -13.71 -14.61 -6.75
CA SER A 36 -13.67 -15.87 -7.49
C SER A 36 -15.02 -16.59 -7.56
N THR A 37 -15.92 -16.35 -6.62
CA THR A 37 -17.21 -17.03 -6.47
C THR A 37 -18.35 -16.30 -7.17
N VAL A 38 -18.34 -14.97 -7.16
CA VAL A 38 -19.43 -14.12 -7.67
C VAL A 38 -19.02 -13.19 -8.81
N GLY A 39 -17.75 -13.23 -9.23
CA GLY A 39 -17.21 -12.38 -10.27
C GLY A 39 -16.98 -10.94 -9.79
N TRP A 40 -17.29 -9.97 -10.64
CA TRP A 40 -17.05 -8.56 -10.34
C TRP A 40 -17.97 -8.04 -9.22
N LEU A 41 -17.37 -7.50 -8.15
CA LEU A 41 -18.10 -6.80 -7.10
C LEU A 41 -18.29 -5.34 -7.49
N LEU A 42 -19.37 -5.04 -8.23
CA LEU A 42 -19.69 -3.67 -8.67
C LEU A 42 -19.78 -2.68 -7.50
N GLU A 43 -20.39 -3.08 -6.39
CA GLU A 43 -20.52 -2.23 -5.19
C GLU A 43 -19.16 -1.93 -4.53
N ALA A 44 -18.16 -2.77 -4.77
CA ALA A 44 -16.79 -2.57 -4.31
C ALA A 44 -16.03 -1.51 -5.13
N SER A 45 -16.51 -1.18 -6.34
CA SER A 45 -15.78 -0.34 -7.29
C SER A 45 -15.63 1.12 -6.83
N GLN A 46 -14.47 1.70 -7.14
CA GLN A 46 -14.17 3.10 -6.88
C GLN A 46 -13.51 3.76 -8.09
N THR A 47 -14.06 4.91 -8.46
CA THR A 47 -13.54 5.75 -9.53
C THR A 47 -12.97 7.05 -8.96
N LEU A 48 -11.85 7.52 -9.49
CA LEU A 48 -11.20 8.78 -9.12
C LEU A 48 -10.70 9.50 -10.37
N LYS A 49 -10.98 10.82 -10.51
CA LYS A 49 -10.40 11.61 -11.60
C LYS A 49 -9.05 12.18 -11.16
N TYR A 50 -7.96 11.71 -11.76
CA TYR A 50 -6.62 12.12 -11.34
C TYR A 50 -6.21 13.49 -11.90
N GLY A 51 -5.55 14.29 -11.05
CA GLY A 51 -4.85 15.53 -11.45
C GLY A 51 -4.91 16.63 -10.38
N LYS A 52 -3.93 17.54 -10.41
CA LYS A 52 -3.74 18.65 -9.44
C LYS A 52 -4.97 19.55 -9.23
N ASN A 53 -5.91 19.57 -10.17
CA ASN A 53 -7.15 20.37 -10.14
C ASN A 53 -8.42 19.50 -10.01
N TYR A 54 -8.29 18.24 -9.58
CA TYR A 54 -9.38 17.26 -9.49
C TYR A 54 -9.32 16.54 -8.14
N ASP A 55 -9.71 15.27 -8.10
CA ASP A 55 -9.85 14.47 -6.88
C ASP A 55 -8.48 14.02 -6.31
N GLY A 56 -7.37 14.46 -6.91
CA GLY A 56 -6.01 14.19 -6.44
C GLY A 56 -5.37 12.95 -7.06
N TYR A 57 -4.59 12.23 -6.27
CA TYR A 57 -3.93 10.98 -6.64
C TYR A 57 -4.50 9.82 -5.84
N TRP A 58 -4.43 8.60 -6.38
CA TRP A 58 -4.75 7.41 -5.60
C TRP A 58 -3.73 7.25 -4.46
N THR A 59 -4.22 7.19 -3.22
CA THR A 59 -3.41 7.03 -2.00
C THR A 59 -3.84 5.80 -1.23
N GLY A 60 -2.99 5.34 -0.30
CA GLY A 60 -3.38 4.24 0.58
C GLY A 60 -4.56 4.57 1.48
N GLU A 61 -4.73 5.83 1.88
CA GLU A 61 -5.93 6.27 2.60
C GLU A 61 -7.21 6.06 1.77
N LEU A 62 -7.17 6.36 0.48
CA LEU A 62 -8.31 6.12 -0.42
C LEU A 62 -8.58 4.62 -0.59
N PHE A 63 -7.54 3.80 -0.68
CA PHE A 63 -7.71 2.35 -0.77
C PHE A 63 -8.28 1.76 0.54
N ILE A 64 -7.80 2.19 1.71
CA ILE A 64 -8.35 1.79 3.01
C ILE A 64 -9.82 2.21 3.12
N LYS A 65 -10.14 3.43 2.68
CA LYS A 65 -11.53 3.89 2.64
C LYS A 65 -12.40 2.99 1.76
N GLN A 66 -11.95 2.70 0.54
CA GLN A 66 -12.66 1.76 -0.35
C GLN A 66 -12.81 0.38 0.30
N LEU A 67 -11.74 -0.12 0.93
CA LEU A 67 -11.71 -1.42 1.58
C LEU A 67 -12.79 -1.55 2.66
N VAL A 68 -12.84 -0.57 3.58
CA VAL A 68 -13.78 -0.56 4.71
C VAL A 68 -15.21 -0.24 4.26
N GLU A 69 -15.39 0.76 3.41
CA GLU A 69 -16.73 1.25 3.07
C GLU A 69 -17.41 0.43 1.96
N LYS A 70 -16.62 -0.28 1.14
CA LYS A 70 -17.14 -0.93 -0.07
C LYS A 70 -16.72 -2.38 -0.23
N ILE A 71 -15.42 -2.69 -0.20
CA ILE A 71 -14.94 -4.05 -0.54
C ILE A 71 -15.43 -5.08 0.47
N ILE A 72 -15.21 -4.83 1.77
CA ILE A 72 -15.63 -5.75 2.84
C ILE A 72 -17.17 -5.88 2.85
N PRO A 73 -17.97 -4.80 2.88
CA PRO A 73 -19.43 -4.92 2.82
C PRO A 73 -19.94 -5.61 1.55
N ALA A 74 -19.34 -5.35 0.38
CA ALA A 74 -19.75 -6.01 -0.85
C ALA A 74 -19.49 -7.51 -0.81
N PHE A 75 -18.35 -7.93 -0.25
CA PHE A 75 -18.05 -9.34 -0.05
C PHE A 75 -19.03 -9.99 0.95
N GLU A 76 -19.25 -9.37 2.11
CA GLU A 76 -20.15 -9.87 3.15
C GLU A 76 -21.61 -9.89 2.71
N ASN A 77 -22.04 -9.00 1.82
CA ASN A 77 -23.40 -9.05 1.26
C ASN A 77 -23.54 -10.13 0.20
N ALA A 78 -22.48 -10.41 -0.56
CA ALA A 78 -22.47 -11.44 -1.59
C ALA A 78 -22.36 -12.87 -1.02
N HIS A 79 -21.93 -13.01 0.23
CA HIS A 79 -21.73 -14.30 0.90
C HIS A 79 -22.57 -14.36 2.18
N SER A 80 -23.04 -15.54 2.59
CA SER A 80 -23.72 -15.66 3.89
C SER A 80 -22.73 -15.50 5.05
N LEU A 81 -23.24 -15.28 6.27
CA LEU A 81 -22.41 -15.23 7.47
C LEU A 81 -21.54 -16.49 7.61
N GLY A 82 -20.26 -16.31 7.95
CA GLY A 82 -19.31 -17.39 8.20
C GLY A 82 -18.25 -17.62 7.13
N TYR A 83 -18.30 -16.90 6.00
CA TYR A 83 -17.22 -16.93 5.00
C TYR A 83 -16.09 -15.96 5.38
N GLN A 84 -14.85 -16.39 5.14
CA GLN A 84 -13.66 -15.58 5.33
C GLN A 84 -13.08 -15.20 3.95
N ALA A 85 -12.97 -13.89 3.67
CA ALA A 85 -12.32 -13.43 2.46
C ALA A 85 -10.80 -13.62 2.54
N LEU A 86 -10.19 -14.05 1.44
CA LEU A 86 -8.75 -13.92 1.20
C LEU A 86 -8.54 -12.82 0.16
N ILE A 87 -8.12 -11.64 0.61
CA ILE A 87 -7.93 -10.47 -0.25
C ILE A 87 -6.49 -10.45 -0.75
N MET A 88 -6.34 -10.43 -2.07
CA MET A 88 -5.04 -10.40 -2.74
C MET A 88 -4.79 -9.01 -3.32
N VAL A 89 -3.72 -8.36 -2.88
CA VAL A 89 -3.33 -7.02 -3.33
C VAL A 89 -1.89 -7.02 -3.83
N ASP A 90 -1.57 -6.17 -4.81
CA ASP A 90 -0.19 -5.98 -5.22
C ASP A 90 0.59 -5.15 -4.18
N ASN A 91 1.92 -5.27 -4.18
CA ASN A 91 2.79 -4.49 -3.28
C ASN A 91 3.12 -3.09 -3.85
N SER A 92 2.11 -2.41 -4.40
CA SER A 92 2.20 -1.03 -4.88
C SER A 92 2.17 -0.04 -3.71
N GLN A 93 2.77 1.15 -3.89
CA GLN A 93 2.80 2.17 -2.83
C GLN A 93 1.41 2.55 -2.30
N GLY A 94 0.37 2.43 -3.12
CA GLY A 94 -1.01 2.67 -2.70
C GLY A 94 -1.55 1.61 -1.75
N HIS A 95 -1.05 0.37 -1.78
CA HIS A 95 -1.51 -0.70 -0.90
C HIS A 95 -0.56 -0.96 0.28
N SER A 96 0.68 -0.48 0.20
CA SER A 96 1.70 -0.62 1.25
C SER A 96 1.70 0.51 2.28
N ALA A 97 0.57 1.17 2.50
CA ALA A 97 0.47 2.19 3.55
C ALA A 97 0.58 1.54 4.94
N TYR A 98 1.27 2.20 5.85
CA TYR A 98 1.42 1.78 7.24
C TYR A 98 0.58 2.67 8.17
N PRO A 99 0.20 2.17 9.36
CA PRO A 99 -0.33 3.02 10.41
C PRO A 99 0.59 4.19 10.74
N VAL A 100 0.03 5.31 11.22
CA VAL A 100 0.79 6.53 11.56
C VAL A 100 1.82 6.27 12.67
N ASP A 101 1.53 5.30 13.54
CA ASP A 101 2.36 4.86 14.65
C ASP A 101 3.12 3.56 14.36
N ALA A 102 3.19 3.11 13.11
CA ALA A 102 3.87 1.86 12.76
C ALA A 102 5.37 1.87 13.08
N LEU A 103 5.93 0.71 13.41
CA LEU A 103 7.36 0.51 13.64
C LEU A 103 8.17 0.65 12.35
N HIS A 104 8.41 1.89 11.94
CA HIS A 104 9.14 2.22 10.71
C HIS A 104 10.47 2.92 11.02
N VAL A 105 11.57 2.16 10.97
CA VAL A 105 12.91 2.65 11.36
C VAL A 105 13.37 3.86 10.56
N SER A 106 12.94 3.98 9.29
CA SER A 106 13.39 5.08 8.44
C SER A 106 12.94 6.45 8.97
N GLU A 107 11.86 6.49 9.73
CA GLU A 107 11.27 7.70 10.35
C GLU A 107 11.78 7.95 11.77
N MET A 108 12.67 7.10 12.27
CA MET A 108 13.25 7.24 13.61
C MET A 108 14.58 8.01 13.58
N ASN A 109 14.77 8.87 14.58
CA ASN A 109 15.99 9.63 14.82
C ASN A 109 16.97 8.84 15.72
N LEU A 110 18.28 9.06 15.55
CA LEU A 110 19.31 8.38 16.36
C LEU A 110 19.27 8.80 17.82
N ARG A 111 19.27 10.12 18.05
CA ARG A 111 19.48 10.77 19.35
C ARG A 111 18.27 11.65 19.69
N PRO A 112 18.10 12.03 20.97
CA PRO A 112 17.09 13.01 21.37
C PRO A 112 17.28 14.33 20.62
N GLY A 113 16.17 14.93 20.17
CA GLY A 113 16.15 16.11 19.31
C GLY A 113 15.24 15.94 18.09
N GLY A 114 14.67 17.04 17.60
CA GLY A 114 13.79 17.05 16.43
C GLY A 114 12.42 16.38 16.64
N LYS A 115 11.51 16.59 15.68
CA LYS A 115 10.20 15.93 15.64
C LYS A 115 10.36 14.47 15.20
N GLN A 116 9.69 13.54 15.88
CA GLN A 116 9.55 12.13 15.49
C GLN A 116 8.13 11.70 15.84
N CYS A 117 7.54 10.80 15.05
CA CYS A 117 6.26 10.18 15.36
C CYS A 117 6.33 9.34 16.65
N CYS A 118 5.21 9.27 17.35
CA CYS A 118 4.99 8.35 18.46
C CYS A 118 4.63 6.99 17.88
N LEU A 119 5.53 6.00 18.04
CA LEU A 119 5.31 4.66 17.51
C LEU A 119 4.56 3.80 18.51
N CYS A 120 3.85 2.79 18.01
CA CYS A 120 3.22 1.76 18.82
C CYS A 120 4.28 0.91 19.55
N ASN A 121 3.85 0.11 20.52
CA ASN A 121 4.79 -0.70 21.28
C ASN A 121 5.39 -1.81 20.40
N GLY A 122 6.71 -1.90 20.42
CA GLY A 122 7.44 -3.01 19.83
C GLY A 122 7.53 -4.20 20.77
N TRP A 123 8.31 -5.20 20.36
CA TRP A 123 8.64 -6.34 21.21
C TRP A 123 9.98 -6.93 20.81
N PHE A 124 10.62 -7.61 21.74
CA PHE A 124 11.86 -8.32 21.47
C PHE A 124 11.96 -9.56 22.35
N ILE A 125 12.89 -10.46 22.01
CA ILE A 125 13.16 -11.63 22.83
C ILE A 125 14.26 -11.30 23.84
N HIS A 126 13.97 -11.49 25.12
CA HIS A 126 14.93 -11.41 26.21
C HIS A 126 14.86 -12.72 26.99
N ASP A 127 15.99 -13.41 27.15
CA ASP A 127 16.08 -14.70 27.83
C ASP A 127 15.05 -15.75 27.36
N GLY A 128 14.82 -15.78 26.04
CA GLY A 128 13.87 -16.71 25.41
C GLY A 128 12.40 -16.33 25.53
N GLN A 129 12.07 -15.20 26.17
CA GLN A 129 10.70 -14.73 26.34
C GLN A 129 10.44 -13.46 25.53
N ARG A 130 9.21 -13.34 24.98
CA ARG A 130 8.77 -12.13 24.29
C ARG A 130 8.42 -11.05 25.31
N VAL A 131 9.18 -9.95 25.29
CA VAL A 131 8.98 -8.78 26.13
C VAL A 131 8.40 -7.65 25.30
N THR A 132 7.35 -7.00 25.80
CA THR A 132 6.79 -5.79 25.17
C THR A 132 7.72 -4.62 25.46
N GLN A 133 8.07 -3.86 24.42
CA GLN A 133 8.90 -2.67 24.53
C GLN A 133 8.08 -1.41 24.25
N PRO A 134 7.82 -0.58 25.26
CA PRO A 134 7.25 0.74 25.04
C PRO A 134 8.17 1.58 24.15
N MET A 135 7.60 2.20 23.11
CA MET A 135 8.33 3.11 22.21
C MET A 135 8.20 4.58 22.62
N ILE A 136 7.50 4.84 23.72
CA ILE A 136 7.33 6.14 24.36
C ILE A 136 7.86 6.02 25.79
N PHE A 137 8.53 7.06 26.28
CA PHE A 137 8.95 7.11 27.68
C PHE A 137 7.74 7.27 28.61
N SER A 138 7.85 6.74 29.83
CA SER A 138 6.83 6.92 30.87
C SER A 138 6.58 8.42 31.15
N PRO A 139 5.35 8.83 31.51
CA PRO A 139 5.08 10.19 32.00
C PRO A 139 5.98 10.62 33.16
N ASP A 140 6.46 9.65 33.97
CA ASP A 140 7.35 9.92 35.10
C ASP A 140 8.85 9.95 34.71
N HIS A 141 9.18 9.89 33.42
CA HIS A 141 10.57 9.82 32.99
C HIS A 141 11.31 11.15 33.27
N PRO A 142 12.43 11.14 34.00
CA PRO A 142 13.03 12.35 34.60
C PRO A 142 13.52 13.40 33.60
N LYS A 143 13.74 13.02 32.34
CA LYS A 143 14.29 13.91 31.30
C LYS A 143 13.41 14.04 30.06
N PHE A 144 12.53 13.08 29.81
CA PHE A 144 11.84 12.92 28.54
C PHE A 144 10.42 12.35 28.74
N PRO A 145 9.61 12.94 29.64
CA PRO A 145 8.26 12.44 29.89
C PRO A 145 7.43 12.46 28.59
N ASP A 146 6.71 11.38 28.32
CA ASP A 146 5.86 11.18 27.12
C ASP A 146 6.55 11.35 25.76
N ALA A 147 7.88 11.42 25.74
CA ALA A 147 8.62 11.61 24.51
C ALA A 147 8.83 10.27 23.78
N PRO A 148 8.80 10.27 22.42
CA PRO A 148 9.11 9.07 21.67
C PRO A 148 10.57 8.64 21.87
N LYS A 149 10.79 7.36 22.13
CA LYS A 149 12.13 6.77 22.19
C LYS A 149 12.79 6.81 20.82
N ARG A 150 14.11 6.92 20.85
CA ARG A 150 14.98 7.04 19.68
C ARG A 150 15.70 5.72 19.43
N ILE A 151 16.27 5.54 18.25
CA ILE A 151 16.92 4.27 17.86
C ILE A 151 17.96 3.85 18.91
N LYS A 152 18.78 4.79 19.39
CA LYS A 152 19.79 4.50 20.40
C LYS A 152 19.19 3.91 21.67
N GLN A 153 18.17 4.56 22.24
CA GLN A 153 17.50 4.11 23.46
C GLN A 153 16.91 2.71 23.28
N VAL A 154 16.23 2.48 22.15
CA VAL A 154 15.58 1.21 21.83
C VAL A 154 16.60 0.08 21.72
N LEU A 155 17.75 0.33 21.09
CA LEU A 155 18.82 -0.65 20.97
C LEU A 155 19.60 -0.87 22.28
N GLU A 156 19.76 0.16 23.12
CA GLU A 156 20.36 0.01 24.46
C GLU A 156 19.49 -0.91 25.33
N GLU A 157 18.18 -0.71 25.32
CA GLU A 157 17.22 -1.56 26.04
C GLU A 157 17.20 -3.02 25.54
N ARG A 158 17.49 -3.23 24.26
CA ARG A 158 17.61 -4.58 23.66
C ARG A 158 18.99 -5.21 23.83
N GLY A 159 19.97 -4.50 24.38
CA GLY A 159 21.36 -4.97 24.49
C GLY A 159 22.10 -5.05 23.14
N LEU A 160 21.61 -4.34 22.12
CA LEU A 160 22.14 -4.36 20.75
C LEU A 160 22.99 -3.12 20.41
N TRP A 161 23.02 -2.14 21.30
CA TRP A 161 23.79 -0.91 21.08
C TRP A 161 25.29 -1.13 21.28
N GLN A 162 26.10 -0.69 20.32
CA GLN A 162 27.56 -0.68 20.40
C GLN A 162 28.09 0.76 20.43
N VAL A 163 29.16 0.99 21.21
CA VAL A 163 29.80 2.32 21.29
C VAL A 163 30.34 2.71 19.92
N GLY A 164 30.04 3.94 19.48
CA GLY A 164 30.46 4.44 18.17
C GLY A 164 29.55 4.03 17.01
N MET A 165 28.44 3.34 17.26
CA MET A 165 27.50 2.97 16.20
C MET A 165 26.86 4.21 15.56
N HIS A 166 26.94 4.28 14.23
CA HIS A 166 26.40 5.37 13.43
C HIS A 166 24.94 5.08 13.01
N LEU A 167 24.19 6.12 12.64
CA LEU A 167 22.76 6.00 12.27
C LEU A 167 22.55 5.17 11.00
N GLU A 168 23.29 5.52 9.94
CA GLU A 168 23.14 4.98 8.59
C GLU A 168 24.49 4.78 7.93
N CYS A 169 24.54 3.84 6.98
CA CYS A 169 25.73 3.59 6.18
C CYS A 169 25.97 4.73 5.20
N ALA A 170 27.22 5.15 5.09
CA ALA A 170 27.64 6.03 4.00
C ALA A 170 27.48 5.36 2.61
N LYS A 171 27.38 4.03 2.55
CA LYS A 171 27.16 3.27 1.30
C LYS A 171 25.71 2.79 1.22
N PRO A 172 24.99 3.06 0.11
CA PRO A 172 23.56 2.73 -0.04
C PRO A 172 23.23 1.23 -0.10
N LYS A 173 24.24 0.35 -0.09
CA LYS A 173 24.08 -1.10 -0.07
C LYS A 173 25.05 -1.68 0.95
N CYS A 174 24.62 -1.78 2.22
CA CYS A 174 25.24 -2.79 3.07
C CYS A 174 25.00 -4.15 2.39
N LEU A 175 26.04 -4.98 2.28
CA LEU A 175 25.88 -6.36 1.82
C LEU A 175 24.80 -7.01 2.70
N VAL A 176 23.94 -7.82 2.08
CA VAL A 176 22.80 -8.50 2.73
C VAL A 176 23.27 -9.34 3.94
N ASP A 177 24.55 -9.71 3.96
CA ASP A 177 25.19 -10.50 5.03
C ASP A 177 25.86 -9.65 6.13
N ALA A 178 25.85 -8.32 6.01
CA ALA A 178 26.36 -7.40 7.03
C ALA A 178 25.24 -7.04 8.02
N THR A 179 24.87 -8.00 8.85
CA THR A 179 23.90 -7.90 9.96
C THR A 179 24.23 -6.82 11.01
N SER A 180 25.36 -6.11 10.87
CA SER A 180 25.93 -5.24 11.89
C SER A 180 26.29 -3.82 11.43
N CYS A 181 26.00 -3.41 10.18
CA CYS A 181 26.65 -2.21 9.66
C CYS A 181 26.26 -0.91 10.41
N PHE A 182 24.97 -0.67 10.72
CA PHE A 182 24.47 0.61 11.29
C PHE A 182 23.19 0.46 12.11
N ALA A 183 22.87 1.47 12.93
CA ALA A 183 21.76 1.44 13.89
C ALA A 183 20.39 1.21 13.22
N LYS A 184 20.11 1.85 12.08
CA LYS A 184 18.87 1.59 11.33
C LYS A 184 18.80 0.16 10.79
N CYS A 185 19.93 -0.40 10.35
CA CYS A 185 19.97 -1.78 9.84
C CYS A 185 19.69 -2.78 10.96
N VAL A 186 20.39 -2.64 12.09
CA VAL A 186 20.23 -3.54 13.26
C VAL A 186 18.80 -3.50 13.77
N LEU A 187 18.21 -2.31 13.92
CA LEU A 187 16.83 -2.18 14.38
C LEU A 187 15.82 -2.67 13.33
N GLY A 188 16.04 -2.37 12.05
CA GLY A 188 15.13 -2.74 10.97
C GLY A 188 15.10 -4.24 10.68
N LEU A 189 16.14 -4.97 11.07
CA LEU A 189 16.20 -6.44 11.01
C LEU A 189 15.60 -7.12 12.24
N GLN A 190 15.14 -6.36 13.24
CA GLN A 190 14.48 -6.95 14.40
C GLN A 190 13.10 -7.52 14.00
N PRO A 191 12.68 -8.65 14.59
CA PRO A 191 11.44 -9.33 14.22
C PRO A 191 10.20 -8.43 14.22
N ASP A 192 10.02 -7.62 15.27
CA ASP A 192 8.87 -6.73 15.41
C ASP A 192 8.82 -5.61 14.35
N PHE A 193 9.98 -5.14 13.90
CA PHE A 193 10.08 -4.18 12.78
C PHE A 193 9.84 -4.85 11.43
N THR A 194 10.30 -6.09 11.24
CA THR A 194 10.09 -6.83 9.99
C THR A 194 8.67 -7.38 9.84
N GLU A 195 8.02 -7.68 10.97
CA GLU A 195 6.65 -8.21 11.05
C GLU A 195 5.60 -7.11 11.18
N GLN A 196 6.01 -5.83 11.19
CA GLN A 196 5.09 -4.70 11.20
C GLN A 196 4.12 -4.83 10.03
N LYS A 197 2.83 -4.94 10.35
CA LYS A 197 1.78 -5.09 9.37
C LYS A 197 1.50 -3.76 8.69
N SER A 198 1.11 -3.83 7.41
CA SER A 198 0.56 -2.69 6.71
C SER A 198 -0.84 -2.36 7.25
N LEU A 199 -1.28 -1.12 7.06
CA LEU A 199 -2.61 -0.69 7.49
C LEU A 199 -3.70 -1.51 6.79
N VAL A 200 -3.47 -1.88 5.53
CA VAL A 200 -4.36 -2.75 4.76
C VAL A 200 -4.51 -4.11 5.43
N GLN A 201 -3.40 -4.73 5.83
CA GLN A 201 -3.43 -6.02 6.50
C GLN A 201 -4.15 -5.93 7.85
N GLU A 202 -3.84 -4.92 8.67
CA GLU A 202 -4.47 -4.74 9.97
C GLU A 202 -5.98 -4.57 9.86
N VAL A 203 -6.45 -3.74 8.91
CA VAL A 203 -7.89 -3.51 8.68
C VAL A 203 -8.60 -4.79 8.25
N ILE A 204 -8.00 -5.57 7.35
CA ILE A 204 -8.59 -6.82 6.86
C ILE A 204 -8.66 -7.87 7.97
N GLU A 205 -7.58 -8.04 8.73
CA GLU A 205 -7.52 -9.03 9.80
C GLU A 205 -8.41 -8.64 10.99
N ALA A 206 -8.59 -7.35 11.27
CA ALA A 206 -9.46 -6.87 12.35
C ALA A 206 -10.94 -7.25 12.15
N VAL A 207 -11.39 -7.42 10.91
CA VAL A 207 -12.74 -7.91 10.58
C VAL A 207 -12.77 -9.43 10.36
N GLY A 208 -11.69 -10.13 10.69
CA GLY A 208 -11.61 -11.58 10.58
C GLY A 208 -11.40 -12.11 9.16
N HIS A 209 -10.93 -11.28 8.22
CA HIS A 209 -10.53 -11.69 6.88
C HIS A 209 -9.00 -11.90 6.79
N MET A 210 -8.52 -12.43 5.66
CA MET A 210 -7.11 -12.68 5.40
C MET A 210 -6.59 -11.80 4.26
N CYS A 211 -5.32 -11.41 4.31
CA CYS A 211 -4.66 -10.60 3.28
C CYS A 211 -3.37 -11.25 2.78
N ILE A 212 -3.13 -11.22 1.47
CA ILE A 212 -1.85 -11.59 0.86
C ILE A 212 -1.38 -10.46 -0.06
N PHE A 213 -0.13 -10.02 0.17
CA PHE A 213 0.57 -9.11 -0.73
C PHE A 213 1.32 -9.91 -1.79
N LEU A 214 0.95 -9.70 -3.06
CA LEU A 214 1.69 -10.25 -4.19
C LEU A 214 3.06 -9.59 -4.27
N SER A 215 4.10 -10.41 -4.47
CA SER A 215 5.45 -9.87 -4.64
C SER A 215 5.49 -8.89 -5.82
N LYS A 216 6.38 -7.89 -5.74
CA LYS A 216 6.56 -6.89 -6.82
C LYS A 216 6.92 -7.51 -8.18
N PHE A 217 7.30 -8.79 -8.22
CA PHE A 217 7.67 -9.48 -9.45
C PHE A 217 6.46 -10.22 -10.01
N TYR A 218 6.09 -9.84 -11.24
CA TYR A 218 4.98 -10.31 -12.09
C TYR A 218 4.63 -11.81 -12.03
N TYR A 219 5.56 -12.66 -11.61
CA TYR A 219 5.38 -14.12 -11.54
C TYR A 219 4.20 -14.55 -10.66
N ASN A 220 3.96 -13.87 -9.54
CA ASN A 220 2.85 -14.22 -8.63
C ASN A 220 1.48 -13.77 -9.16
N LEU A 221 1.43 -12.71 -9.97
CA LEU A 221 0.19 -12.26 -10.61
C LEU A 221 -0.30 -13.30 -11.63
N LEU A 222 0.59 -13.87 -12.45
CA LEU A 222 0.23 -14.92 -13.41
C LEU A 222 -0.32 -16.18 -12.73
N LYS A 223 0.24 -16.56 -11.57
CA LYS A 223 -0.28 -17.67 -10.76
C LYS A 223 -1.64 -17.36 -10.13
N ALA A 224 -1.83 -16.14 -9.62
CA ALA A 224 -3.10 -15.70 -9.07
C ALA A 224 -4.20 -15.70 -10.15
N LEU A 225 -3.90 -15.16 -11.33
CA LEU A 225 -4.81 -15.18 -12.48
C LEU A 225 -5.12 -16.61 -12.93
N ALA A 226 -4.15 -17.53 -12.89
CA ALA A 226 -4.39 -18.94 -13.20
C ALA A 226 -5.31 -19.67 -12.19
N SER A 227 -5.55 -19.09 -11.01
CA SER A 227 -6.49 -19.62 -10.01
C SER A 227 -7.92 -19.07 -10.18
N VAL A 228 -8.13 -18.15 -11.12
CA VAL A 228 -9.43 -17.59 -11.48
C VAL A 228 -9.85 -18.17 -12.83
N ASP A 229 -11.12 -18.53 -12.97
CA ASP A 229 -11.62 -19.09 -14.25
C ASP A 229 -11.41 -18.08 -15.40
N VAL A 230 -10.93 -18.57 -16.53
CA VAL A 230 -10.64 -17.74 -17.72
C VAL A 230 -11.89 -17.01 -18.21
N LYS A 231 -13.10 -17.58 -18.02
CA LYS A 231 -14.35 -16.87 -18.33
C LYS A 231 -14.55 -15.67 -17.44
N THR A 232 -14.15 -15.70 -16.17
CA THR A 232 -14.20 -14.56 -15.26
C THR A 232 -13.24 -13.46 -15.71
N ILE A 233 -12.04 -13.83 -16.17
CA ILE A 233 -11.06 -12.89 -16.73
C ILE A 233 -11.59 -12.28 -18.04
N TRP A 234 -12.18 -13.09 -18.92
CA TRP A 234 -12.74 -12.62 -20.19
C TRP A 234 -14.02 -11.80 -20.04
N GLN A 235 -14.84 -12.10 -19.03
CA GLN A 235 -15.98 -11.27 -18.64
C GLN A 235 -15.49 -9.91 -18.16
N TRP A 236 -14.40 -9.87 -17.38
CA TRP A 236 -13.76 -8.63 -16.95
C TRP A 236 -13.17 -7.85 -18.13
N GLU A 237 -12.46 -8.50 -19.05
CA GLU A 237 -11.96 -7.84 -20.28
C GLU A 237 -13.11 -7.29 -21.14
N HIS A 238 -14.18 -8.06 -21.36
CA HIS A 238 -15.36 -7.59 -22.12
C HIS A 238 -16.09 -6.45 -21.40
N GLN A 239 -16.20 -6.48 -20.08
CA GLN A 239 -16.82 -5.41 -19.30
C GLN A 239 -15.93 -4.16 -19.25
N MET A 240 -14.61 -4.29 -19.18
CA MET A 240 -13.67 -3.18 -19.34
C MET A 240 -13.79 -2.57 -20.73
N ILE A 241 -13.98 -3.38 -21.78
CA ILE A 241 -14.26 -2.89 -23.14
C ILE A 241 -15.58 -2.13 -23.18
N GLN A 242 -16.67 -2.70 -22.63
CA GLN A 242 -17.98 -2.03 -22.57
C GLN A 242 -17.94 -0.73 -21.75
N TRP A 243 -17.19 -0.69 -20.65
CA TRP A 243 -16.95 0.52 -19.86
C TRP A 243 -16.16 1.56 -20.64
N MET A 244 -15.10 1.14 -21.33
CA MET A 244 -14.32 2.00 -22.20
C MET A 244 -15.14 2.51 -23.38
N ASP A 245 -16.13 1.75 -23.85
CA ASP A 245 -17.08 2.16 -24.90
C ASP A 245 -18.14 3.12 -24.36
N ALA A 246 -18.70 2.88 -23.17
CA ALA A 246 -19.59 3.83 -22.47
C ALA A 246 -18.88 5.16 -22.18
N TYR A 247 -17.57 5.12 -21.90
CA TYR A 247 -16.72 6.30 -21.74
C TYR A 247 -16.49 7.04 -23.07
N ARG A 248 -16.48 6.34 -24.21
CA ARG A 248 -16.41 6.94 -25.56
C ARG A 248 -17.73 7.58 -25.97
N GLU A 249 -18.86 7.07 -25.50
CA GLU A 249 -20.19 7.52 -25.90
C GLU A 249 -20.72 8.73 -25.10
N GLY A 250 -20.07 9.13 -24.01
CA GLY A 250 -20.21 10.47 -23.42
C GLY A 250 -21.64 10.88 -23.04
N LYS A 251 -22.20 10.34 -21.95
CA LYS A 251 -23.33 10.99 -21.24
C LYS A 251 -22.85 12.19 -20.40
N GLY A 252 -22.25 13.17 -21.09
CA GLY A 252 -21.96 14.50 -20.58
C GLY A 252 -23.05 15.47 -21.02
N ILE A 253 -23.94 15.82 -20.09
CA ILE A 253 -24.72 17.06 -19.95
C ILE A 253 -24.75 17.98 -21.18
N ALA A 254 -25.93 18.06 -21.82
CA ALA A 254 -26.24 19.06 -22.82
C ALA A 254 -26.18 20.48 -22.23
N PRO A 255 -25.51 21.45 -22.87
CA PRO A 255 -25.76 22.85 -22.59
C PRO A 255 -27.08 23.28 -23.24
N SER A 256 -27.88 23.97 -22.44
CA SER A 256 -29.11 24.67 -22.80
C SER A 256 -28.97 25.56 -24.04
N GLN A 257 -30.03 25.58 -24.83
CA GLN A 257 -30.31 26.63 -25.82
C GLN A 257 -30.30 28.02 -25.17
N SER A 258 -29.67 29.00 -25.82
CA SER A 258 -30.17 30.37 -25.92
C SER A 258 -29.33 31.18 -26.91
N LEU A 259 -29.99 31.55 -28.02
CA LEU A 259 -29.74 32.59 -29.04
C LEU A 259 -28.34 32.72 -29.67
#